data_AF-A0A2G6NA14-F1
#
_entry.id   AF-A0A2G6NA14-F1
#
_cell.length_a   1.000
_cell.length_b   1.000
_cell.length_c   1.000
_cell.angle_alpha   90.00
_cell.angle_beta   90.00
_cell.angle_gamma   90.00
#
_symmetry.space_group_name_H-M   'P 1'
#
loop_
_entity.id
_entity.type
_entity.pdbx_description
1 polymer ?
#
loop_
_entity_poly.entity_id
_entity_poly.type
_entity_poly.pdbx_seq_one_letter_code
_entity_poly.pdbx_strand_id
1 'polypeptide(L)'
;MQYRQTPQPGCGGCLLIAAMLLLVTGGAPALLNFLGFLFFTGILGILLLIALFYGFTYHVQQRVSTYEASQTEAKKRYVYLLVHVLVKIAQIDGRFTKAELATMTNFFQYNLRYSQDQMYWVKQMIKEARSAEVSMEELLTEIRDGFGHEPRLILMELVYQIIYLKHPVVDAELQQARAIASFLKISVYEQRTIEAKYMYRHRQESAAAAQSDEHYYAVLGLDQGASFAQIKKSYRKLSMQYHPDKVAHLGDEFKGVAEEKMKEINAAYDYFKRKFGEQ
;
A
#
# COMPACT_ATOMS: atom_id res chain seq x y z
N MET A 1 36.52 22.31 -31.53
CA MET A 1 35.94 23.65 -31.29
C MET A 1 35.47 23.70 -29.85
N GLN A 2 36.14 24.47 -29.00
CA GLN A 2 35.78 24.62 -27.58
C GLN A 2 34.69 25.69 -27.47
N TYR A 3 33.49 25.32 -27.05
CA TYR A 3 32.42 26.26 -26.76
C TYR A 3 32.74 27.00 -25.46
N ARG A 4 33.10 28.29 -25.59
CA ARG A 4 33.31 29.20 -24.46
C ARG A 4 31.94 29.53 -23.87
N GLN A 5 31.64 29.02 -22.68
CA GLN A 5 30.44 29.40 -21.94
C GLN A 5 30.61 30.84 -21.43
N THR A 6 29.87 31.77 -22.00
CA THR A 6 29.69 33.11 -21.41
C THR A 6 28.84 32.97 -20.14
N PRO A 7 29.28 33.53 -18.98
CA PRO A 7 28.47 33.51 -17.77
C PRO A 7 27.22 34.35 -18.00
N GLN A 8 26.04 33.73 -17.90
CA GLN A 8 24.79 34.48 -17.87
C GLN A 8 24.80 35.41 -16.65
N PRO A 9 24.46 36.69 -16.79
CA PRO A 9 24.34 37.57 -15.64
C PRO A 9 23.20 37.04 -14.76
N GLY A 10 23.54 36.61 -13.55
CA GLY A 10 22.56 36.18 -12.56
C GLY A 10 21.54 37.29 -12.29
N CYS A 11 20.30 36.89 -12.00
CA CYS A 11 19.14 37.76 -11.74
C CYS A 11 19.40 38.92 -10.75
N GLY A 12 20.46 38.82 -9.92
CA GLY A 12 20.90 39.89 -9.01
C GLY A 12 21.42 41.16 -9.71
N GLY A 13 21.91 41.09 -10.95
CA GLY A 13 22.42 42.27 -11.67
C GLY A 13 21.34 43.32 -11.95
N CYS A 14 20.12 42.90 -12.28
CA CYS A 14 19.00 43.80 -12.55
C CYS A 14 18.54 44.56 -11.29
N LEU A 15 18.55 43.89 -10.13
CA LEU A 15 18.21 44.51 -8.85
C LEU A 15 19.25 45.55 -8.42
N LEU A 16 20.54 45.29 -8.66
CA LEU A 16 21.62 46.24 -8.38
C LEU A 16 21.56 47.48 -9.28
N ILE A 17 21.27 47.31 -10.57
CA ILE A 17 21.11 48.43 -11.50
C ILE A 17 19.87 49.27 -11.12
N ALA A 18 18.75 48.63 -10.76
CA ALA A 18 17.55 49.33 -10.30
C ALA A 18 17.79 50.10 -8.98
N ALA A 19 18.52 49.50 -8.03
CA ALA A 19 18.91 50.14 -6.78
C ALA A 19 19.84 51.35 -7.02
N MET A 20 20.83 51.23 -7.90
CA MET A 20 21.72 52.33 -8.28
C MET A 20 20.95 53.48 -8.96
N LEU A 21 20.05 53.17 -9.90
CA LEU A 21 19.23 54.18 -10.58
C LEU A 21 18.31 54.93 -9.60
N LEU A 22 17.68 54.22 -8.66
CA LEU A 22 16.85 54.83 -7.61
C LEU A 22 17.66 55.72 -6.65
N LEU A 23 18.89 55.33 -6.33
CA LEU A 23 19.77 56.14 -5.48
C LEU A 23 20.25 57.41 -6.20
N VAL A 24 20.57 57.33 -7.49
CA VAL A 24 21.00 58.48 -8.31
C VAL A 24 19.85 59.46 -8.57
N THR A 25 18.64 58.96 -8.82
CA THR A 25 17.49 59.81 -9.19
C THR A 25 16.68 60.32 -8.00
N GLY A 26 16.56 59.53 -6.92
CA GLY A 26 15.69 59.83 -5.78
C GLY A 26 16.39 59.82 -4.41
N GLY A 27 17.71 59.61 -4.37
CA GLY A 27 18.50 59.61 -3.14
C GLY A 27 18.24 58.41 -2.22
N ALA A 28 18.80 58.47 -1.00
CA ALA A 28 18.66 57.43 0.01
C ALA A 28 17.19 57.07 0.39
N PRO A 29 16.23 58.02 0.46
CA PRO A 29 14.84 57.69 0.78
C PRO A 29 14.17 56.80 -0.26
N ALA A 30 14.42 57.02 -1.56
CA ALA A 30 13.86 56.21 -2.64
C ALA A 30 14.41 54.77 -2.61
N LEU A 31 15.71 54.61 -2.33
CA LEU A 31 16.33 53.30 -2.14
C LEU A 31 15.71 52.55 -0.95
N LEU A 32 15.56 53.20 0.21
CA LEU A 32 14.98 52.58 1.41
C LEU A 32 13.52 52.15 1.19
N ASN A 33 12.72 52.96 0.50
CA ASN A 33 11.35 52.59 0.13
C ASN A 33 11.29 51.38 -0.80
N PHE A 34 12.20 51.29 -1.78
CA PHE A 34 12.28 50.14 -2.69
C PHE A 34 12.74 48.86 -1.97
N LEU A 35 13.75 48.95 -1.09
CA LEU A 35 14.16 47.82 -0.25
C LEU A 35 13.04 47.38 0.69
N GLY A 36 12.34 48.34 1.31
CA GLY A 36 11.17 48.08 2.15
C GLY A 36 10.08 47.35 1.37
N PHE A 37 9.76 47.82 0.15
CA PHE A 37 8.79 47.15 -0.72
C PHE A 37 9.20 45.70 -1.04
N LEU A 38 10.46 45.46 -1.41
CA LEU A 38 10.96 44.09 -1.66
C LEU A 38 10.89 43.21 -0.40
N PHE A 39 11.19 43.76 0.76
CA PHE A 39 11.11 43.06 2.04
C PHE A 39 9.66 42.69 2.39
N PHE A 40 8.73 43.65 2.32
CA PHE A 40 7.32 43.42 2.61
C PHE A 40 6.65 42.50 1.60
N THR A 41 6.96 42.62 0.30
CA THR A 41 6.45 41.71 -0.73
C THR A 41 7.02 40.30 -0.58
N GLY A 42 8.29 40.18 -0.20
CA GLY A 42 8.91 38.89 0.14
C GLY A 42 8.24 38.22 1.34
N ILE A 43 8.04 38.96 2.44
CA ILE A 43 7.33 38.46 3.63
C ILE A 43 5.88 38.09 3.29
N LEU A 44 5.17 38.95 2.56
CA LEU A 44 3.80 38.68 2.15
C LEU A 44 3.70 37.42 1.28
N GLY A 45 4.67 37.21 0.38
CA GLY A 45 4.78 36.00 -0.42
C GLY A 45 4.98 34.74 0.45
N ILE A 46 5.87 34.81 1.44
CA ILE A 46 6.09 33.71 2.39
C ILE A 46 4.82 33.44 3.22
N LEU A 47 4.17 34.49 3.74
CA LEU A 47 2.92 34.35 4.50
C LEU A 47 1.80 33.74 3.66
N LEU A 48 1.70 34.12 2.38
CA LEU A 48 0.76 33.54 1.44
C LEU A 48 1.04 32.05 1.21
N LEU A 49 2.32 31.67 1.01
CA LEU A 49 2.69 30.26 0.87
C LEU A 49 2.37 29.46 2.14
N ILE A 50 2.62 30.01 3.32
CA ILE A 50 2.25 29.40 4.60
C ILE A 50 0.73 29.24 4.67
N ALA A 51 -0.06 30.28 4.36
CA ALA A 51 -1.51 30.22 4.38
C ALA A 51 -2.07 29.18 3.40
N LEU A 52 -1.51 29.10 2.18
CA LEU A 52 -1.86 28.07 1.20
C LEU A 52 -1.50 26.66 1.71
N PHE A 53 -0.32 26.50 2.31
CA PHE A 53 0.10 25.23 2.90
C PHE A 53 -0.83 24.80 4.04
N TYR A 54 -1.15 25.69 4.96
CA TYR A 54 -2.12 25.42 6.03
C TYR A 54 -3.50 25.06 5.47
N GLY A 55 -4.02 25.83 4.51
CA GLY A 55 -5.30 25.56 3.84
C GLY A 55 -5.32 24.18 3.15
N PHE A 56 -4.24 23.82 2.46
CA PHE A 56 -4.09 22.50 1.85
C PHE A 56 -4.03 21.38 2.89
N THR A 57 -3.25 21.53 3.97
CA THR A 57 -3.17 20.52 5.04
C THR A 57 -4.52 20.33 5.73
N TYR A 58 -5.26 21.42 5.99
CA TYR A 58 -6.60 21.38 6.54
C TYR A 58 -7.59 20.67 5.61
N HIS A 59 -7.53 20.96 4.30
CA HIS A 59 -8.36 20.27 3.30
C HIS A 59 -8.13 18.76 3.30
N VAL A 60 -6.86 18.32 3.32
CA VAL A 60 -6.52 16.89 3.37
C VAL A 60 -7.03 16.27 4.67
N GLN A 61 -6.77 16.89 5.82
CA GLN A 61 -7.24 16.39 7.12
C GLN A 61 -8.77 16.28 7.19
N GLN A 62 -9.49 17.25 6.62
CA GLN A 62 -10.94 17.21 6.56
C GLN A 62 -11.44 16.03 5.71
N ARG A 63 -10.84 15.78 4.54
CA ARG A 63 -11.17 14.61 3.70
C ARG A 63 -10.93 13.29 4.43
N VAL A 64 -9.80 13.18 5.11
CA VAL A 64 -9.45 12.00 5.92
C VAL A 64 -10.50 11.80 7.03
N SER A 65 -10.79 12.83 7.80
CA SER A 65 -11.74 12.76 8.93
C SER A 65 -13.17 12.45 8.47
N THR A 66 -13.66 13.06 7.38
CA THR A 66 -14.99 12.77 6.84
C THR A 66 -15.12 11.33 6.38
N TYR A 67 -14.11 10.80 5.67
CA TYR A 67 -14.13 9.40 5.24
C TYR A 67 -14.02 8.45 6.44
N GLU A 68 -13.12 8.73 7.37
CA GLU A 68 -12.91 7.90 8.56
C GLU A 68 -14.18 7.84 9.43
N ALA A 69 -14.85 8.97 9.66
CA ALA A 69 -16.09 9.03 10.42
C ALA A 69 -17.24 8.24 9.79
N SER A 70 -17.19 7.97 8.48
CA SER A 70 -18.23 7.17 7.81
C SER A 70 -17.94 5.65 7.84
N GLN A 71 -16.78 5.22 8.34
CA GLN A 71 -16.41 3.80 8.42
C GLN A 71 -16.73 3.20 9.80
N THR A 72 -16.93 1.87 9.83
CA THR A 72 -17.09 1.13 11.10
C THR A 72 -15.78 1.09 11.88
N GLU A 73 -15.86 1.01 13.21
CA GLU A 73 -14.66 0.87 14.07
C GLU A 73 -13.81 -0.36 13.70
N ALA A 74 -14.46 -1.49 13.40
CA ALA A 74 -13.77 -2.71 12.99
C ALA A 74 -12.97 -2.51 11.70
N LYS A 75 -13.56 -1.87 10.67
CA LYS A 75 -12.86 -1.55 9.42
C LYS A 75 -11.69 -0.61 9.68
N LYS A 76 -11.93 0.50 10.40
CA LYS A 76 -10.87 1.47 10.72
C LYS A 76 -9.69 0.80 11.38
N ARG A 77 -9.95 0.00 12.41
CA ARG A 77 -8.88 -0.64 13.17
C ARG A 77 -8.15 -1.70 12.35
N TYR A 78 -8.87 -2.49 11.55
CA TYR A 78 -8.26 -3.48 10.70
C TYR A 78 -7.33 -2.87 9.63
N VAL A 79 -7.77 -1.79 8.96
CA VAL A 79 -6.94 -1.10 7.96
C VAL A 79 -5.71 -0.47 8.61
N TYR A 80 -5.86 0.14 9.78
CA TYR A 80 -4.73 0.66 10.56
C TYR A 80 -3.69 -0.44 10.84
N LEU A 81 -4.11 -1.57 11.39
CA LEU A 81 -3.24 -2.69 11.72
C LEU A 81 -2.57 -3.26 10.45
N LEU A 82 -3.33 -3.43 9.37
CA LEU A 82 -2.81 -3.86 8.08
C LEU A 82 -1.72 -2.93 7.57
N VAL A 83 -1.98 -1.62 7.49
CA VAL A 83 -1.00 -0.63 7.00
C VAL A 83 0.27 -0.65 7.86
N HIS A 84 0.13 -0.68 9.18
CA HIS A 84 1.27 -0.74 10.09
C HIS A 84 2.10 -2.03 9.92
N VAL A 85 1.46 -3.19 9.76
CA VAL A 85 2.15 -4.46 9.49
C VAL A 85 2.90 -4.39 8.15
N LEU A 86 2.26 -3.92 7.08
CA LEU A 86 2.90 -3.82 5.76
C LEU A 86 4.09 -2.84 5.78
N VAL A 87 3.96 -1.69 6.45
CA VAL A 87 5.06 -0.73 6.62
C VAL A 87 6.22 -1.36 7.38
N LYS A 88 5.96 -2.11 8.47
CA LYS A 88 7.02 -2.79 9.22
C LYS A 88 7.73 -3.87 8.42
N ILE A 89 7.01 -4.63 7.59
CA ILE A 89 7.62 -5.60 6.67
C ILE A 89 8.54 -4.86 5.69
N ALA A 90 8.06 -3.77 5.09
CA ALA A 90 8.84 -2.93 4.17
C ALA A 90 10.02 -2.20 4.83
N GLN A 91 10.05 -2.10 6.17
CA GLN A 91 11.14 -1.51 6.95
C GLN A 91 12.00 -2.57 7.67
N ILE A 92 12.03 -3.81 7.19
CA ILE A 92 12.80 -4.87 7.85
C ILE A 92 14.30 -4.56 7.94
N ASP A 93 14.82 -3.78 6.99
CA ASP A 93 16.20 -3.27 6.97
C ASP A 93 16.38 -1.93 7.71
N GLY A 94 15.32 -1.44 8.37
CA GLY A 94 15.27 -0.17 9.09
C GLY A 94 15.00 1.06 8.21
N ARG A 95 14.75 0.91 6.89
CA ARG A 95 14.53 2.04 5.99
C ARG A 95 13.24 1.89 5.18
N PHE A 96 12.47 2.98 5.08
CA PHE A 96 11.29 3.02 4.19
C PHE A 96 11.60 3.85 2.95
N THR A 97 11.72 3.21 1.80
CA THR A 97 12.12 3.87 0.55
C THR A 97 10.94 4.50 -0.20
N LYS A 98 11.22 5.35 -1.20
CA LYS A 98 10.17 5.87 -2.11
C LYS A 98 9.54 4.76 -2.96
N ALA A 99 10.30 3.72 -3.29
CA ALA A 99 9.80 2.57 -4.03
C ALA A 99 8.78 1.79 -3.18
N GLU A 100 9.07 1.59 -1.88
CA GLU A 100 8.12 0.99 -0.94
C GLU A 100 6.82 1.80 -0.82
N LEU A 101 6.94 3.13 -0.71
CA LEU A 101 5.77 4.01 -0.73
C LEU A 101 4.93 3.80 -2.00
N ALA A 102 5.58 3.80 -3.17
CA ALA A 102 4.90 3.65 -4.45
C ALA A 102 4.20 2.29 -4.56
N THR A 103 4.88 1.20 -4.19
CA THR A 103 4.33 -0.16 -4.16
C THR A 103 3.10 -0.23 -3.26
N MET A 104 3.18 0.30 -2.03
CA MET A 104 2.04 0.34 -1.13
C MET A 104 0.89 1.18 -1.69
N THR A 105 1.16 2.38 -2.18
CA THR A 105 0.08 3.24 -2.72
C THR A 105 -0.61 2.61 -3.92
N ASN A 106 0.15 1.99 -4.83
CA ASN A 106 -0.39 1.30 -6.00
C ASN A 106 -1.19 0.07 -5.59
N PHE A 107 -0.71 -0.68 -4.59
CA PHE A 107 -1.41 -1.84 -4.05
C PHE A 107 -2.80 -1.46 -3.51
N PHE A 108 -2.89 -0.44 -2.64
CA PHE A 108 -4.18 -0.01 -2.11
C PHE A 108 -5.10 0.54 -3.21
N GLN A 109 -4.57 1.33 -4.14
CA GLN A 109 -5.35 1.95 -5.20
C GLN A 109 -5.87 0.96 -6.24
N TYR A 110 -5.02 0.03 -6.71
CA TYR A 110 -5.34 -0.83 -7.86
C TYR A 110 -5.75 -2.24 -7.45
N ASN A 111 -5.10 -2.84 -6.44
CA ASN A 111 -5.43 -4.19 -5.99
C ASN A 111 -6.61 -4.19 -5.02
N LEU A 112 -6.63 -3.27 -4.04
CA LEU A 112 -7.77 -3.12 -3.12
C LEU A 112 -8.84 -2.13 -3.63
N ARG A 113 -8.61 -1.52 -4.79
CA ARG A 113 -9.56 -0.62 -5.48
C ARG A 113 -9.97 0.60 -4.65
N TYR A 114 -9.06 1.11 -3.82
CA TYR A 114 -9.33 2.31 -3.05
C TYR A 114 -9.52 3.53 -3.96
N SER A 115 -10.57 4.31 -3.71
CA SER A 115 -10.83 5.55 -4.44
C SER A 115 -9.83 6.64 -4.07
N GLN A 116 -9.74 7.71 -4.88
CA GLN A 116 -8.83 8.83 -4.60
C GLN A 116 -9.08 9.46 -3.23
N ASP A 117 -10.33 9.55 -2.78
CA ASP A 117 -10.67 10.10 -1.47
C ASP A 117 -10.18 9.18 -0.34
N GLN A 118 -10.31 7.86 -0.51
CA GLN A 118 -9.83 6.88 0.46
C GLN A 118 -8.29 6.86 0.53
N MET A 119 -7.63 7.15 -0.59
CA MET A 119 -6.17 7.19 -0.65
C MET A 119 -5.55 8.30 0.22
N TYR A 120 -6.28 9.37 0.56
CA TYR A 120 -5.78 10.34 1.55
C TYR A 120 -5.62 9.71 2.93
N TRP A 121 -6.60 8.90 3.34
CA TRP A 121 -6.58 8.19 4.62
C TRP A 121 -5.45 7.14 4.66
N VAL A 122 -5.31 6.34 3.60
CA VAL A 122 -4.21 5.36 3.49
C VAL A 122 -2.85 6.03 3.52
N LYS A 123 -2.64 7.12 2.75
CA LYS A 123 -1.37 7.85 2.73
C LYS A 123 -1.03 8.45 4.09
N GLN A 124 -2.03 8.92 4.82
CA GLN A 124 -1.87 9.42 6.18
C GLN A 124 -1.44 8.30 7.12
N MET A 125 -2.08 7.12 7.09
CA MET A 125 -1.64 5.97 7.89
C MET A 125 -0.23 5.50 7.56
N ILE A 126 0.14 5.43 6.27
CA ILE A 126 1.51 5.05 5.88
C ILE A 126 2.51 6.05 6.47
N LYS A 127 2.20 7.34 6.42
CA LYS A 127 3.04 8.39 7.01
C LYS A 127 3.19 8.20 8.52
N GLU A 128 2.10 7.92 9.24
CA GLU A 128 2.10 7.69 10.69
C GLU A 128 2.87 6.42 11.06
N ALA A 129 2.60 5.31 10.37
CA ALA A 129 3.23 4.01 10.61
C ALA A 129 4.76 4.05 10.48
N ARG A 130 5.30 4.86 9.57
CA ARG A 130 6.75 5.00 9.36
C ARG A 130 7.50 5.58 10.56
N SER A 131 6.81 6.36 11.40
CA SER A 131 7.36 6.99 12.61
C SER A 131 6.82 6.38 13.90
N ALA A 132 5.97 5.36 13.81
CA ALA A 132 5.33 4.76 14.96
C ALA A 132 6.29 3.82 15.71
N GLU A 133 6.37 3.98 17.03
CA GLU A 133 7.21 3.15 17.91
C GLU A 133 6.55 1.81 18.30
N VAL A 134 5.28 1.60 17.94
CA VAL A 134 4.52 0.36 18.22
C VAL A 134 5.28 -0.85 17.70
N SER A 135 5.42 -1.92 18.48
CA SER A 135 6.15 -3.12 18.04
C SER A 135 5.33 -3.99 17.06
N MET A 136 5.99 -4.86 16.29
CA MET A 136 5.28 -5.83 15.43
C MET A 136 4.41 -6.77 16.29
N GLU A 137 4.92 -7.21 17.43
CA GLU A 137 4.22 -8.14 18.32
C GLU A 137 2.93 -7.57 18.89
N GLU A 138 2.91 -6.28 19.24
CA GLU A 138 1.69 -5.58 19.66
C GLU A 138 0.63 -5.57 18.57
N LEU A 139 1.01 -5.19 17.34
CA LEU A 139 0.09 -5.17 16.19
C LEU A 139 -0.50 -6.56 15.92
N LEU A 140 0.34 -7.59 15.92
CA LEU A 140 -0.09 -8.96 15.65
C LEU A 140 -0.93 -9.55 16.79
N THR A 141 -0.63 -9.17 18.04
CA THR A 141 -1.43 -9.56 19.22
C THR A 141 -2.84 -9.02 19.08
N GLU A 142 -2.96 -7.75 18.71
CA GLU A 142 -4.26 -7.14 18.52
C GLU A 142 -5.03 -7.73 17.33
N ILE A 143 -4.36 -8.01 16.22
CA ILE A 143 -5.00 -8.71 15.09
C ILE A 143 -5.51 -10.09 15.54
N ARG A 144 -4.68 -10.83 16.27
CA ARG A 144 -4.99 -12.20 16.73
C ARG A 144 -6.17 -12.24 17.69
N ASP A 145 -6.24 -11.28 18.60
CA ASP A 145 -7.21 -11.27 19.70
C ASP A 145 -8.49 -10.50 19.33
N GLY A 146 -8.41 -9.52 18.41
CA GLY A 146 -9.52 -8.68 17.97
C GLY A 146 -10.28 -9.19 16.75
N PHE A 147 -9.69 -10.08 15.94
CA PHE A 147 -10.31 -10.55 14.69
C PHE A 147 -10.40 -12.07 14.57
N GLY A 148 -11.42 -12.53 13.84
CA GLY A 148 -11.65 -13.94 13.54
C GLY A 148 -10.51 -14.59 12.73
N HIS A 149 -10.65 -15.87 12.42
CA HIS A 149 -9.65 -16.60 11.61
C HIS A 149 -9.62 -16.11 10.17
N GLU A 150 -10.78 -15.80 9.59
CA GLU A 150 -10.94 -15.42 8.19
C GLU A 150 -10.27 -14.06 7.87
N PRO A 151 -10.44 -12.98 8.66
CA PRO A 151 -9.62 -11.76 8.51
C PRO A 151 -8.11 -12.01 8.55
N ARG A 152 -7.63 -12.90 9.43
CA ARG A 152 -6.19 -13.22 9.52
C ARG A 152 -5.67 -13.87 8.24
N LEU A 153 -6.47 -14.73 7.60
CA LEU A 153 -6.14 -15.29 6.27
C LEU A 153 -6.09 -14.21 5.21
N ILE A 154 -7.05 -13.27 5.18
CA ILE A 154 -7.04 -12.13 4.27
C ILE A 154 -5.79 -11.28 4.47
N LEU A 155 -5.41 -10.97 5.71
CA LEU A 155 -4.17 -10.24 5.99
C LEU A 155 -2.96 -10.95 5.36
N MET A 156 -2.86 -12.27 5.50
CA MET A 156 -1.76 -13.02 4.89
C MET A 156 -1.78 -13.03 3.37
N GLU A 157 -2.96 -13.15 2.73
CA GLU A 157 -3.06 -12.99 1.27
C GLU A 157 -2.53 -11.62 0.83
N LEU A 158 -2.90 -10.55 1.54
CA LEU A 158 -2.44 -9.19 1.24
C LEU A 158 -0.93 -9.00 1.47
N VAL A 159 -0.40 -9.59 2.55
CA VAL A 159 1.04 -9.57 2.85
C VAL A 159 1.84 -10.28 1.76
N TYR A 160 1.47 -11.50 1.37
CA TYR A 160 2.17 -12.18 0.30
C TYR A 160 2.00 -11.46 -1.03
N GLN A 161 0.80 -10.95 -1.33
CA GLN A 161 0.57 -10.19 -2.56
C GLN A 161 1.50 -8.98 -2.67
N ILE A 162 1.67 -8.20 -1.60
CA ILE A 162 2.54 -7.02 -1.66
C ILE A 162 4.02 -7.39 -1.79
N ILE A 163 4.46 -8.47 -1.12
CA ILE A 163 5.84 -8.96 -1.19
C ILE A 163 6.17 -9.39 -2.63
N TYR A 164 5.24 -10.10 -3.27
CA TYR A 164 5.41 -10.59 -4.65
C TYR A 164 5.15 -9.53 -5.73
N LEU A 165 4.73 -8.30 -5.38
CA LEU A 165 4.76 -7.15 -6.30
C LEU A 165 6.17 -6.57 -6.46
N LYS A 166 7.12 -6.95 -5.61
CA LYS A 166 8.50 -6.47 -5.63
C LYS A 166 9.37 -7.32 -6.55
N HIS A 167 10.29 -6.65 -7.23
CA HIS A 167 11.27 -7.29 -8.11
C HIS A 167 12.69 -6.77 -7.78
N PRO A 168 13.59 -7.60 -7.24
CA PRO A 168 13.39 -8.98 -6.79
C PRO A 168 12.55 -9.09 -5.50
N VAL A 169 12.04 -10.29 -5.22
CA VAL A 169 11.43 -10.61 -3.92
C VAL A 169 12.51 -10.73 -2.86
N VAL A 170 12.29 -10.12 -1.70
CA VAL A 170 13.26 -10.08 -0.60
C VAL A 170 13.01 -11.24 0.37
N ASP A 171 13.99 -12.13 0.54
CA ASP A 171 13.85 -13.32 1.40
C ASP A 171 13.56 -12.99 2.88
N ALA A 172 14.12 -11.89 3.39
CA ALA A 172 13.86 -11.44 4.75
C ALA A 172 12.37 -11.10 4.97
N GLU A 173 11.71 -10.50 3.97
CA GLU A 173 10.27 -10.21 4.03
C GLU A 173 9.43 -11.48 3.99
N LEU A 174 9.83 -12.47 3.19
CA LEU A 174 9.20 -13.79 3.18
C LEU A 174 9.34 -14.47 4.55
N GLN A 175 10.53 -14.46 5.15
CA GLN A 175 10.73 -15.03 6.49
C GLN A 175 9.85 -14.32 7.53
N GLN A 176 9.73 -12.99 7.46
CA GLN A 176 8.85 -12.21 8.33
C GLN A 176 7.37 -12.58 8.11
N ALA A 177 6.92 -12.73 6.86
CA ALA A 177 5.55 -13.17 6.55
C ALA A 177 5.25 -14.55 7.14
N ARG A 178 6.21 -15.48 7.06
CA ARG A 178 6.09 -16.82 7.66
C ARG A 178 6.01 -16.75 9.19
N ALA A 179 6.80 -15.89 9.83
CA ALA A 179 6.73 -15.65 11.27
C ALA A 179 5.39 -15.03 11.69
N ILE A 180 4.89 -14.05 10.93
CA ILE A 180 3.57 -13.44 11.14
C ILE A 180 2.46 -14.49 11.09
N ALA A 181 2.45 -15.36 10.07
CA ALA A 181 1.46 -16.43 9.95
C ALA A 181 1.44 -17.34 11.18
N SER A 182 2.63 -17.75 11.66
CA SER A 182 2.76 -18.54 12.87
C SER A 182 2.20 -17.81 14.11
N PHE A 183 2.54 -16.54 14.28
CA PHE A 183 2.05 -15.72 15.40
C PHE A 183 0.52 -15.56 15.39
N LEU A 184 -0.06 -15.38 14.20
CA LEU A 184 -1.50 -15.25 13.99
C LEU A 184 -2.25 -16.59 14.10
N LYS A 185 -1.57 -17.69 14.48
CA LYS A 185 -2.13 -19.04 14.59
C LYS A 185 -2.73 -19.53 13.27
N ILE A 186 -2.14 -19.14 12.14
CA ILE A 186 -2.46 -19.68 10.84
C ILE A 186 -1.71 -21.00 10.70
N SER A 187 -2.40 -22.05 10.24
CA SER A 187 -1.76 -23.36 10.15
C SER A 187 -0.67 -23.35 9.08
N VAL A 188 0.38 -24.16 9.28
CA VAL A 188 1.48 -24.32 8.29
C VAL A 188 0.93 -24.71 6.91
N TYR A 189 -0.13 -25.51 6.88
CA TYR A 189 -0.81 -25.88 5.63
C TYR A 189 -1.43 -24.68 4.91
N GLU A 190 -2.19 -23.85 5.63
CA GLU A 190 -2.81 -22.63 5.07
C GLU A 190 -1.75 -21.67 4.58
N GLN A 191 -0.74 -21.41 5.41
CA GLN A 191 0.38 -20.55 5.06
C GLN A 191 1.09 -21.03 3.77
N ARG A 192 1.42 -22.33 3.67
CA ARG A 192 2.05 -22.89 2.47
C ARG A 192 1.16 -22.75 1.24
N THR A 193 -0.14 -22.95 1.40
CA THR A 193 -1.12 -22.79 0.31
C THR A 193 -1.13 -21.36 -0.23
N ILE A 194 -1.21 -20.37 0.67
CA ILE A 194 -1.20 -18.95 0.31
C ILE A 194 0.12 -18.60 -0.38
N GLU A 195 1.26 -18.95 0.24
CA GLU A 195 2.59 -18.65 -0.28
C GLU A 195 2.83 -19.28 -1.65
N ALA A 196 2.47 -20.55 -1.83
CA ALA A 196 2.66 -21.28 -3.08
C ALA A 196 1.93 -20.60 -4.23
N LYS A 197 0.68 -20.16 -4.03
CA LYS A 197 -0.09 -19.43 -5.05
C LYS A 197 0.70 -18.24 -5.62
N TYR A 198 1.23 -17.38 -4.75
CA TYR A 198 1.93 -16.18 -5.18
C TYR A 198 3.31 -16.51 -5.75
N MET A 199 4.01 -17.51 -5.20
CA MET A 199 5.25 -18.03 -5.76
C MET A 199 5.08 -18.51 -7.21
N TYR A 200 4.03 -19.29 -7.49
CA TYR A 200 3.74 -19.78 -8.85
C TYR A 200 3.42 -18.62 -9.80
N ARG A 201 2.58 -17.67 -9.37
CA ARG A 201 2.23 -16.48 -10.16
C ARG A 201 3.47 -15.62 -10.47
N HIS A 202 4.37 -15.46 -9.52
CA HIS A 202 5.60 -14.67 -9.68
C HIS A 202 6.60 -15.36 -10.62
N ARG A 203 6.76 -16.69 -10.53
CA ARG A 203 7.64 -17.46 -11.40
C ARG A 203 7.18 -17.47 -12.86
N GLN A 204 5.88 -17.35 -13.12
CA GLN A 204 5.28 -17.50 -14.45
C GLN A 204 4.70 -16.17 -14.94
N GLU A 205 5.52 -15.35 -15.61
CA GLU A 205 5.05 -14.15 -16.32
C GLU A 205 4.25 -14.48 -17.61
N SER A 206 4.25 -15.74 -18.08
CA SER A 206 3.59 -16.16 -19.31
C SER A 206 2.14 -16.67 -19.10
N ALA A 207 1.20 -16.12 -19.86
CA ALA A 207 -0.24 -16.45 -19.79
C ALA A 207 -0.61 -17.93 -19.98
N ALA A 208 0.21 -18.72 -20.69
CA ALA A 208 -0.05 -20.13 -20.97
C ALA A 208 -0.02 -21.02 -19.72
N ALA A 209 0.67 -20.60 -18.66
CA ALA A 209 0.91 -21.43 -17.48
C ALA A 209 -0.12 -21.20 -16.34
N ALA A 210 -0.89 -20.10 -16.42
CA ALA A 210 -1.99 -19.77 -15.50
C ALA A 210 -3.19 -20.75 -15.55
N GLN A 211 -3.19 -21.69 -16.50
CA GLN A 211 -4.22 -22.74 -16.64
C GLN A 211 -3.64 -24.16 -16.59
N SER A 212 -2.50 -24.34 -15.94
CA SER A 212 -1.91 -25.66 -15.71
C SER A 212 -2.58 -26.38 -14.53
N ASP A 213 -2.54 -27.72 -14.56
CA ASP A 213 -2.91 -28.56 -13.41
C ASP A 213 -2.22 -28.12 -12.12
N GLU A 214 -0.92 -27.83 -12.22
CA GLU A 214 -0.07 -27.39 -11.11
C GLU A 214 -0.60 -26.11 -10.46
N HIS A 215 -1.01 -25.12 -11.26
CA HIS A 215 -1.61 -23.89 -10.74
C HIS A 215 -2.90 -24.18 -9.95
N TYR A 216 -3.80 -25.00 -10.49
CA TYR A 216 -5.07 -25.30 -9.82
C TYR A 216 -4.89 -26.17 -8.57
N TYR A 217 -3.94 -27.09 -8.56
CA TYR A 217 -3.55 -27.80 -7.34
C TYR A 217 -3.00 -26.82 -6.29
N ALA A 218 -2.15 -25.87 -6.69
CA ALA A 218 -1.62 -24.85 -5.78
C ALA A 218 -2.70 -23.92 -5.21
N VAL A 219 -3.67 -23.48 -6.03
CA VAL A 219 -4.83 -22.69 -5.58
C VAL A 219 -5.65 -23.44 -4.53
N LEU A 220 -5.78 -24.76 -4.68
CA LEU A 220 -6.48 -25.62 -3.71
C LEU A 220 -5.60 -26.08 -2.55
N GLY A 221 -4.32 -25.70 -2.50
CA GLY A 221 -3.38 -26.11 -1.46
C GLY A 221 -3.05 -27.60 -1.46
N LEU A 222 -3.13 -28.24 -2.63
CA LEU A 222 -2.93 -29.66 -2.81
C LEU A 222 -1.66 -29.95 -3.59
N ASP A 223 -1.05 -31.10 -3.32
CA ASP A 223 0.05 -31.62 -4.12
C ASP A 223 -0.48 -32.16 -5.46
N GLN A 224 0.39 -32.16 -6.47
CA GLN A 224 0.06 -32.72 -7.79
C GLN A 224 -0.33 -34.20 -7.67
N GLY A 225 -1.37 -34.61 -8.39
CA GLY A 225 -1.89 -35.98 -8.34
C GLY A 225 -2.85 -36.25 -7.18
N ALA A 226 -3.23 -35.24 -6.39
CA ALA A 226 -4.29 -35.40 -5.40
C ALA A 226 -5.59 -35.91 -6.06
N SER A 227 -6.23 -36.86 -5.37
CA SER A 227 -7.47 -37.49 -5.82
C SER A 227 -8.64 -36.51 -5.83
N PHE A 228 -9.66 -36.80 -6.64
CA PHE A 228 -10.86 -35.94 -6.70
C PHE A 228 -11.56 -35.80 -5.33
N ALA A 229 -11.51 -36.83 -4.48
CA ALA A 229 -12.03 -36.76 -3.11
C ALA A 229 -11.26 -35.72 -2.25
N GLN A 230 -9.94 -35.65 -2.39
CA GLN A 230 -9.11 -34.64 -1.71
C GLN A 230 -9.39 -33.23 -2.26
N ILE A 231 -9.54 -33.10 -3.59
CA ILE A 231 -9.95 -31.85 -4.26
C ILE A 231 -11.28 -31.35 -3.70
N LYS A 232 -12.31 -32.19 -3.64
CA LYS A 232 -13.64 -31.84 -3.10
C LYS A 232 -13.58 -31.45 -1.63
N LYS A 233 -12.76 -32.14 -0.83
CA LYS A 233 -12.55 -31.81 0.59
C LYS A 233 -11.89 -30.43 0.74
N SER A 234 -10.83 -30.17 -0.02
CA SER A 234 -10.13 -28.88 0.04
C SER A 234 -11.01 -27.73 -0.42
N TYR A 235 -11.72 -27.92 -1.54
CA TYR A 235 -12.69 -26.96 -2.06
C TYR A 235 -13.71 -26.52 -1.00
N ARG A 236 -14.33 -27.47 -0.30
CA ARG A 236 -15.30 -27.16 0.78
C ARG A 236 -14.68 -26.38 1.92
N LYS A 237 -13.48 -26.78 2.35
CA LYS A 237 -12.75 -26.09 3.41
C LYS A 237 -12.43 -24.65 3.01
N LEU A 238 -11.82 -24.45 1.84
CA LEU A 238 -11.44 -23.12 1.35
C LEU A 238 -12.66 -22.24 1.09
N SER A 239 -13.75 -22.80 0.57
CA SER A 239 -15.01 -22.06 0.36
C SER A 239 -15.59 -21.51 1.67
N MET A 240 -15.50 -22.25 2.77
CA MET A 240 -15.95 -21.77 4.07
C MET A 240 -15.03 -20.68 4.65
N GLN A 241 -13.72 -20.77 4.38
CA GLN A 241 -12.72 -19.83 4.88
C GLN A 241 -12.75 -18.49 4.14
N TYR A 242 -12.93 -18.52 2.82
CA TYR A 242 -12.93 -17.33 1.96
C TYR A 242 -14.34 -16.84 1.59
N HIS A 243 -15.37 -17.24 2.34
CA HIS A 243 -16.72 -16.75 2.07
C HIS A 243 -16.80 -15.23 2.33
N PRO A 244 -17.31 -14.41 1.38
CA PRO A 244 -17.29 -12.95 1.50
C PRO A 244 -17.97 -12.43 2.76
N ASP A 245 -19.05 -13.07 3.21
CA ASP A 245 -19.77 -12.70 4.43
C ASP A 245 -18.90 -12.75 5.70
N LYS A 246 -17.84 -13.57 5.71
CA LYS A 246 -16.93 -13.67 6.86
C LYS A 246 -16.12 -12.41 7.10
N VAL A 247 -15.96 -11.58 6.08
CA VAL A 247 -15.16 -10.35 6.13
C VAL A 247 -15.95 -9.11 5.70
N ALA A 248 -17.25 -9.24 5.44
CA ALA A 248 -18.10 -8.12 5.02
C ALA A 248 -18.10 -6.95 6.01
N HIS A 249 -17.94 -7.22 7.32
CA HIS A 249 -17.84 -6.20 8.36
C HIS A 249 -16.57 -5.32 8.26
N LEU A 250 -15.56 -5.75 7.50
CA LEU A 250 -14.34 -4.99 7.24
C LEU A 250 -14.48 -4.04 6.05
N GLY A 251 -15.57 -4.12 5.29
CA GLY A 251 -15.84 -3.28 4.12
C GLY A 251 -15.69 -4.01 2.78
N ASP A 252 -16.15 -3.35 1.73
CA ASP A 252 -16.22 -3.89 0.37
C ASP A 252 -14.85 -4.26 -0.20
N GLU A 253 -13.79 -3.59 0.25
CA GLU A 253 -12.44 -3.82 -0.25
C GLU A 253 -11.94 -5.22 0.16
N PHE A 254 -12.17 -5.63 1.41
CA PHE A 254 -11.79 -6.96 1.89
C PHE A 254 -12.79 -8.04 1.49
N LYS A 255 -14.07 -7.67 1.37
CA LYS A 255 -15.07 -8.54 0.73
C LYS A 255 -14.65 -8.88 -0.70
N GLY A 256 -14.19 -7.89 -1.48
CA GLY A 256 -13.69 -8.08 -2.83
C GLY A 256 -12.48 -9.02 -2.91
N VAL A 257 -11.58 -8.96 -1.92
CA VAL A 257 -10.46 -9.92 -1.81
C VAL A 257 -10.99 -11.34 -1.61
N ALA A 258 -11.93 -11.53 -0.68
CA ALA A 258 -12.55 -12.83 -0.44
C ALA A 258 -13.32 -13.35 -1.68
N GLU A 259 -14.02 -12.48 -2.40
CA GLU A 259 -14.71 -12.81 -3.66
C GLU A 259 -13.73 -13.24 -4.76
N GLU A 260 -12.63 -12.53 -4.94
CA GLU A 260 -11.59 -12.90 -5.91
C GLU A 260 -10.98 -14.26 -5.58
N LYS A 261 -10.69 -14.50 -4.29
CA LYS A 261 -10.22 -15.80 -3.80
C LYS A 261 -11.23 -16.91 -4.05
N MET A 262 -12.51 -16.67 -3.75
CA MET A 262 -13.57 -17.64 -4.01
C MET A 262 -13.67 -17.97 -5.49
N LYS A 263 -13.54 -16.97 -6.37
CA LYS A 263 -13.55 -17.16 -7.82
C LYS A 263 -12.38 -18.02 -8.28
N GLU A 264 -11.16 -17.81 -7.75
CA GLU A 264 -9.99 -18.66 -8.03
C GLU A 264 -10.25 -20.12 -7.59
N ILE A 265 -10.78 -20.31 -6.37
CA ILE A 265 -11.09 -21.63 -5.81
C ILE A 265 -12.15 -22.37 -6.64
N ASN A 266 -13.22 -21.67 -7.04
CA ASN A 266 -14.28 -22.22 -7.89
C ASN A 266 -13.72 -22.63 -9.26
N ALA A 267 -12.91 -21.77 -9.88
CA ALA A 267 -12.29 -22.07 -11.18
C ALA A 267 -11.39 -23.32 -11.11
N ALA A 268 -10.61 -23.47 -10.04
CA ALA A 268 -9.77 -24.65 -9.83
C ALA A 268 -10.60 -25.93 -9.64
N TYR A 269 -11.67 -25.85 -8.85
CA TYR A 269 -12.57 -26.97 -8.64
C TYR A 269 -13.30 -27.38 -9.92
N ASP A 270 -13.85 -26.41 -10.67
CA ASP A 270 -14.56 -26.66 -11.93
C ASP A 270 -13.65 -27.24 -13.01
N TYR A 271 -12.38 -26.85 -13.02
CA TYR A 271 -11.37 -27.46 -13.88
C TYR A 271 -11.19 -28.95 -13.55
N PHE A 272 -10.94 -29.30 -12.28
CA PHE A 272 -10.75 -30.70 -11.90
C PHE A 272 -12.03 -31.52 -12.02
N LYS A 273 -13.18 -30.94 -11.69
CA LYS A 273 -14.48 -31.57 -11.87
C LYS A 273 -14.67 -32.05 -13.32
N ARG A 274 -14.37 -31.19 -14.30
CA ARG A 274 -14.37 -31.55 -15.73
C ARG A 274 -13.31 -32.61 -16.06
N LYS A 275 -12.08 -32.46 -15.56
CA LYS A 275 -10.98 -33.39 -15.82
C LYS A 275 -11.23 -34.81 -15.31
N PHE A 276 -11.89 -34.96 -14.16
CA PHE A 276 -12.23 -36.25 -13.57
C PHE A 276 -13.58 -36.83 -14.06
N GLY A 277 -14.30 -36.13 -14.95
CA GLY A 277 -15.54 -36.63 -15.55
C GLY A 277 -16.75 -36.63 -14.62
N GLU A 278 -16.71 -35.86 -13.53
CA GLU A 278 -17.80 -35.76 -12.55
C GLU A 278 -18.71 -34.59 -12.94
N GLN A 279 -19.94 -34.86 -13.41
CA GLN A 279 -20.90 -33.82 -13.81
C GLN A 279 -21.69 -33.24 -12.62
#